data_AF-A0A6V7IMG6-F1
#
_entry.id   AF-A0A6V7IMG6-F1
#
_cell.length_a   1.000
_cell.length_b   1.000
_cell.length_c   1.000
_cell.angle_alpha   90.00
_cell.angle_beta   90.00
_cell.angle_gamma   90.00
#
_symmetry.space_group_name_H-M   'P 1'
#
loop_
_entity.id
_entity.type
_entity.pdbx_description
1 polymer ?
#
loop_
_entity_poly.entity_id
_entity_poly.type
_entity_poly.pdbx_seq_one_letter_code
_entity_poly.pdbx_strand_id
1 'polypeptide(L)' 'NGGWSQWSAWTECHSRCALPSKGGQRRTRTCTNPPPVNGGQPCLGPAVQKVDCDTSCP' A
#
# COMPACT_ATOMS: atom_id res chain seq x y z
N ASN A 1 19.66 9.69 0.00
CA ASN A 1 18.27 9.50 0.48
C ASN A 1 17.65 8.38 -0.32
N GLY A 2 17.21 7.31 0.33
CA GLY A 2 16.46 6.25 -0.37
C GLY A 2 15.13 6.80 -0.88
N GLY A 3 14.78 6.49 -2.12
CA GLY A 3 13.49 6.85 -2.71
C GLY A 3 12.57 5.64 -2.82
N TRP A 4 11.28 5.88 -2.54
CA TRP A 4 10.25 4.88 -2.73
C TRP A 4 10.02 4.63 -4.22
N SER A 5 9.97 3.35 -4.60
CA SER A 5 9.46 2.92 -5.89
C SER A 5 7.96 3.22 -6.00
N GLN A 6 7.44 3.12 -7.21
CA GLN A 6 6.00 3.22 -7.43
C GLN A 6 5.28 2.15 -6.61
N TRP A 7 4.11 2.50 -6.10
CA TRP A 7 3.27 1.57 -5.37
C TRP A 7 2.84 0.40 -6.28
N SER A 8 2.79 -0.80 -5.70
CA SER A 8 2.14 -1.94 -6.34
C SER A 8 0.67 -1.67 -6.58
N ALA A 9 0.07 -2.45 -7.47
CA ALA A 9 -1.39 -2.53 -7.57
C ALA A 9 -2.00 -2.85 -6.20
N TRP A 10 -3.19 -2.30 -5.95
CA TRP A 10 -3.98 -2.66 -4.78
C TRP A 10 -4.42 -4.12 -4.89
N THR A 11 -4.39 -4.83 -3.77
CA THR A 11 -5.01 -6.16 -3.70
C THR A 11 -6.51 -6.05 -3.94
N GLU A 12 -7.09 -7.09 -4.54
CA GLU A 12 -8.53 -7.18 -4.74
C GLU A 12 -9.28 -6.92 -3.43
N CYS A 13 -10.29 -6.07 -3.50
CA CYS A 13 -11.10 -5.79 -2.35
C CYS A 13 -12.03 -6.98 -2.09
N HIS A 14 -11.79 -7.71 -0.99
CA HIS A 14 -12.68 -8.78 -0.52
C HIS A 14 -13.98 -8.24 0.11
N SER A 15 -14.71 -7.40 -0.63
CA SER A 15 -16.04 -6.94 -0.24
C SER A 15 -17.08 -7.78 -0.95
N ARG A 16 -17.63 -8.78 -0.24
CA ARG A 16 -18.91 -9.36 -0.66
C ARG A 16 -19.98 -8.39 -0.14
N CYS A 17 -20.69 -7.71 -1.03
CA CYS A 17 -21.79 -6.79 -0.71
C CYS A 17 -22.93 -7.43 0.15
N ALA A 18 -22.81 -8.70 0.50
CA ALA A 18 -23.76 -9.44 1.33
C ALA A 18 -23.49 -9.35 2.85
N LEU A 19 -22.40 -8.71 3.30
CA LEU A 19 -22.06 -8.61 4.73
C LEU A 19 -21.59 -7.19 5.09
N PRO A 20 -21.87 -6.70 6.32
CA PRO A 20 -21.52 -5.34 6.79
C PRO A 20 -20.01 -5.10 6.98
N SER A 21 -19.18 -6.03 6.50
CA SER A 21 -17.74 -6.00 6.67
C SER A 21 -17.12 -5.11 5.59
N LYS A 22 -16.63 -3.94 6.00
CA LYS A 22 -15.75 -3.10 5.18
C LYS A 22 -14.65 -3.99 4.57
N GLY A 23 -14.60 -4.08 3.25
CA GLY A 23 -13.49 -4.77 2.58
C GLY A 23 -12.18 -4.04 2.88
N GLY A 24 -11.06 -4.75 2.91
CA GLY A 24 -9.73 -4.14 3.06
C GLY A 24 -8.89 -4.36 1.80
N GLN A 25 -8.24 -3.30 1.32
CA GLN A 25 -7.24 -3.37 0.26
C GLN A 25 -5.85 -3.01 0.78
N ARG A 26 -4.83 -3.63 0.21
CA ARG A 26 -3.42 -3.41 0.59
C ARG A 26 -2.56 -3.21 -0.64
N ARG A 27 -1.57 -2.33 -0.54
CA ARG A 27 -0.51 -2.15 -1.54
C ARG A 27 0.85 -2.08 -0.88
N THR A 28 1.91 -2.40 -1.62
CA THR A 28 3.29 -2.39 -1.14
C THR A 28 4.16 -1.53 -2.04
N ARG A 29 5.27 -1.03 -1.51
CA ARG A 29 6.31 -0.30 -2.26
C ARG A 29 7.68 -0.66 -1.71
N THR A 30 8.70 -0.51 -2.52
CA THR A 30 10.09 -0.87 -2.18
C THR A 30 10.98 0.38 -2.16
N CYS A 31 11.92 0.43 -1.23
CA CYS A 31 12.86 1.55 -1.11
C CYS A 31 14.06 1.36 -2.04
N THR A 32 13.81 1.35 -3.35
CA THR A 32 14.81 0.98 -4.37
C THR A 32 14.96 2.01 -5.48
N ASN A 33 14.30 3.17 -5.40
CA ASN A 33 14.31 4.14 -6.50
C ASN A 33 14.47 5.61 -6.00
N PRO A 34 15.69 6.08 -5.70
CA PRO A 34 16.97 5.35 -5.75
C PRO A 34 17.22 4.49 -4.50
N PRO A 35 18.03 3.41 -4.59
CA PRO A 35 18.40 2.62 -3.43
C PRO A 35 19.23 3.46 -2.45
N PRO A 36 19.09 3.25 -1.13
CA PRO A 36 19.93 3.91 -0.14
C PRO A 36 21.39 3.43 -0.30
N VAL A 37 22.25 4.30 -0.85
CA VAL A 37 23.69 4.08 -0.97
C VAL A 37 24.42 4.63 0.25
N ASN A 38 25.51 3.96 0.67
CA ASN A 38 26.44 4.39 1.73
C ASN A 38 25.80 4.75 3.09
N GLY A 39 24.91 3.91 3.61
CA GLY A 39 24.20 4.21 4.87
C GLY A 39 23.18 5.35 4.73
N GLY A 40 22.78 5.66 3.48
CA GLY A 40 21.76 6.64 3.17
C GLY A 40 20.45 6.36 3.92
N GLN A 41 19.76 7.44 4.30
CA GLN A 41 18.55 7.35 5.11
C GLN A 41 17.54 6.37 4.50
N PRO A 42 16.95 5.47 5.32
CA PRO A 42 15.88 4.60 4.88
C PRO A 42 14.69 5.44 4.40
N CYS A 43 13.90 4.90 3.48
CA CYS A 43 12.74 5.62 2.99
C CYS A 43 11.75 5.88 4.14
N LEU A 44 11.36 7.14 4.32
CA LEU A 44 10.46 7.55 5.40
C LEU A 44 9.03 7.08 5.13
N GLY A 45 8.41 6.45 6.13
CA GLY A 45 7.04 5.96 6.09
C GLY A 45 6.91 4.45 5.87
N PRO A 46 5.68 3.94 5.76
CA PRO A 46 5.46 2.51 5.65
C PRO A 46 5.73 1.98 4.24
N ALA A 47 6.32 0.79 4.15
CA ALA A 47 6.46 0.02 2.91
C ALA A 47 5.14 -0.62 2.47
N VAL A 48 4.16 -0.70 3.38
CA VAL A 48 2.87 -1.37 3.17
C VAL A 48 1.77 -0.41 3.59
N GLN A 49 0.81 -0.17 2.70
CA GLN A 49 -0.35 0.65 3.00
C GLN A 49 -1.61 -0.22 2.97
N LYS A 50 -2.43 -0.12 4.00
CA LYS A 50 -3.75 -0.75 4.11
C LYS A 50 -4.80 0.35 4.14
N VAL A 51 -5.84 0.20 3.33
CA VAL A 51 -6.96 1.15 3.24
C VAL A 51 -8.25 0.34 3.23
N ASP A 52 -9.26 0.84 3.94
CA ASP A 52 -10.61 0.31 3.83
C ASP A 52 -11.16 0.60 2.44
N CYS A 53 -11.79 -0.37 1.82
CA CYS A 53 -12.47 -0.14 0.56
C CYS A 53 -13.68 0.75 0.79
N ASP A 54 -13.87 1.71 -0.12
CA ASP A 54 -15.10 2.48 -0.19
C ASP A 54 -16.19 1.58 -0.75
N THR A 55 -16.85 0.84 0.13
CA THR A 55 -18.03 0.05 -0.22
C THR A 55 -19.25 0.97 -0.09
N SER A 56 -19.41 1.91 -1.02
CA SER A 56 -20.71 2.49 -1.32
C SER A 56 -21.55 1.39 -1.99
N CYS A 57 -22.10 0.49 -1.19
CA CYS A 57 -23.08 -0.48 -1.66
C CYS A 57 -24.37 0.31 -1.96
N PRO A 58 -24.86 0.34 -3.22
CA PRO A 58 -26.16 0.93 -3.52
C PRO A 58 -27.30 0.13 -2.87
#